data_AF-A0A9E2GKL4-F1
#
_entry.id   AF-A0A9E2GKL4-F1
#
_cell.length_a   1.000
_cell.length_b   1.000
_cell.length_c   1.000
_cell.angle_alpha   90.00
_cell.angle_beta   90.00
_cell.angle_gamma   90.00
#
_symmetry.space_group_name_H-M   'P 1'
#
loop_
_entity.id
_entity.type
_entity.pdbx_description
1 polymer ?
#
loop_
_entity_poly.entity_id
_entity_poly.type
_entity_poly.pdbx_seq_one_letter_code
_entity_poly.pdbx_strand_id
1 'polypeptide(L)'
;MLEEEIRIQSANASLAASYCRPAPNGRFPTVLMIHGSGPLDRNENFKGQRLDVFNALAHGLAARGIASLRYDKRGCGASMGDYLHTGHEDLVADAVNCLDALCRIDGVAADKVFVLGHSEGSIIAPQVCLRRPQVAGMILVCPFIEPMESVLIRQATQVRNELGQLPGFTGLINRLMCRVFGDPLTWQQRLIRKLKTTSTPVFRLGLGKVPAKWFRELMAVDPAAIFAATTTPMFLIGGEKDMQCRPDDVFRIAEVSDAKSETWLVDNMTHVLRTDEGPPSITGSARLLGLPIEPALVDRIARWIQA
;
A
#
# COMPACT_ATOMS: atom_id res chain seq x y z
N MET A 1 7.86 -22.24 -11.30
CA MET A 1 7.38 -21.38 -10.20
C MET A 1 7.00 -22.25 -9.04
N LEU A 2 7.42 -21.88 -7.83
CA LEU A 2 7.08 -22.57 -6.58
C LEU A 2 6.69 -21.51 -5.55
N GLU A 3 5.70 -21.83 -4.73
CA GLU A 3 5.27 -20.98 -3.63
C GLU A 3 5.35 -21.76 -2.33
N GLU A 4 6.03 -21.19 -1.35
CA GLU A 4 6.33 -21.82 -0.07
C GLU A 4 5.77 -20.98 1.07
N GLU A 5 5.01 -21.61 1.97
CA GLU A 5 4.50 -20.95 3.17
C GLU A 5 5.60 -20.85 4.22
N ILE A 6 5.81 -19.63 4.73
CA ILE A 6 6.77 -19.35 5.79
C ILE A 6 6.10 -18.59 6.93
N ARG A 7 6.69 -18.73 8.13
CA ARG A 7 6.25 -18.01 9.34
C ARG A 7 7.36 -17.10 9.81
N ILE A 8 7.03 -15.84 10.02
CA ILE A 8 8.00 -14.79 10.39
C ILE A 8 7.60 -14.24 11.75
N GLN A 9 8.50 -14.32 12.72
CA GLN A 9 8.26 -13.77 14.05
C GLN A 9 8.46 -12.25 14.02
N SER A 10 7.50 -11.50 14.55
CA SER A 10 7.60 -10.04 14.69
C SER A 10 7.03 -9.59 16.03
N ALA A 11 7.92 -9.36 17.01
CA ALA A 11 7.57 -9.10 18.40
C ALA A 11 6.57 -10.15 18.93
N ASN A 12 5.35 -9.72 19.29
CA ASN A 12 4.27 -10.56 19.80
C ASN A 12 3.34 -11.14 18.71
N ALA A 13 3.68 -11.00 17.42
CA ALA A 13 2.93 -11.59 16.31
C ALA A 13 3.77 -12.64 15.55
N SER A 14 3.08 -13.60 14.95
CA SER A 14 3.64 -14.52 13.96
C SER A 14 2.95 -14.27 12.62
N LEU A 15 3.71 -13.74 11.66
CA LEU A 15 3.23 -13.36 10.36
C LEU A 15 3.26 -14.56 9.41
N ALA A 16 2.15 -14.84 8.74
CA ALA A 16 2.08 -15.83 7.68
C ALA A 16 2.54 -15.20 6.36
N ALA A 17 3.40 -15.88 5.60
CA ALA A 17 3.94 -15.33 4.37
C ALA A 17 4.13 -16.40 3.29
N SER A 18 4.08 -15.97 2.02
CA SER A 18 4.35 -16.81 0.85
C SER A 18 5.63 -16.31 0.19
N TYR A 19 6.62 -17.19 0.10
CA TYR A 19 7.81 -16.99 -0.73
C TYR A 19 7.60 -17.64 -2.10
N CYS A 20 7.47 -16.81 -3.13
CA CYS A 20 7.27 -17.25 -4.51
C CYS A 20 8.58 -17.13 -5.29
N ARG A 21 9.08 -18.23 -5.85
CA ARG A 21 10.36 -18.30 -6.57
C ARG A 21 10.23 -18.89 -7.97
N PRO A 22 11.08 -18.47 -8.94
CA PRO A 22 11.03 -18.95 -10.31
C PRO A 22 11.22 -20.48 -10.44
N ALA A 23 12.19 -21.02 -9.71
CA ALA A 23 12.61 -22.42 -9.75
C ALA A 23 13.08 -22.90 -8.36
N PRO A 24 13.15 -24.22 -8.08
CA PRO A 24 13.59 -24.75 -6.79
C PRO A 24 15.04 -24.41 -6.44
N ASN A 25 15.91 -24.31 -7.45
CA ASN A 25 17.33 -24.06 -7.29
C ASN A 25 17.73 -22.77 -7.98
N GLY A 26 18.77 -22.11 -7.46
CA GLY A 26 19.31 -20.87 -8.00
C GLY A 26 19.30 -19.74 -6.98
N ARG A 27 19.95 -18.62 -7.33
CA ARG A 27 19.88 -17.37 -6.56
C ARG A 27 19.14 -16.33 -7.38
N PHE A 28 18.08 -15.75 -6.81
CA PHE A 28 17.18 -14.86 -7.53
C PHE A 28 17.20 -13.45 -6.91
N PRO A 29 17.14 -12.38 -7.74
CA PRO A 29 16.67 -11.08 -7.27
C PRO A 29 15.32 -11.26 -6.59
N THR A 30 15.12 -10.62 -5.44
CA THR A 30 13.94 -10.89 -4.61
C THR A 30 13.29 -9.61 -4.11
N VAL A 31 11.95 -9.53 -4.20
CA VAL A 31 11.16 -8.36 -3.81
C VAL A 31 10.31 -8.67 -2.57
N LEU A 32 10.48 -7.90 -1.49
CA LEU A 32 9.49 -7.87 -0.40
C LEU A 32 8.33 -6.96 -0.80
N MET A 33 7.08 -7.43 -0.73
CA MET A 33 5.89 -6.62 -1.03
C MET A 33 5.19 -6.15 0.25
N ILE A 34 4.90 -4.86 0.34
CA ILE A 34 4.30 -4.19 1.51
C ILE A 34 2.98 -3.55 1.10
N HIS A 35 1.91 -4.00 1.78
CA HIS A 35 0.52 -3.69 1.46
C HIS A 35 0.15 -2.22 1.65
N GLY A 36 -0.94 -1.82 0.99
CA GLY A 36 -1.69 -0.60 1.27
C GLY A 36 -2.43 -0.60 2.61
N SER A 37 -3.29 0.41 2.79
CA SER A 37 -4.10 0.63 4.00
C SER A 37 -5.18 -0.43 4.19
N GLY A 38 -5.51 -0.70 5.46
CA GLY A 38 -6.62 -1.60 5.83
C GLY A 38 -6.19 -3.00 6.28
N PRO A 39 -7.15 -3.85 6.70
CA PRO A 39 -6.90 -5.23 7.12
C PRO A 39 -6.75 -6.15 5.91
N LEU A 40 -5.54 -6.15 5.33
CA LEU A 40 -5.22 -6.84 4.09
C LEU A 40 -4.50 -8.18 4.33
N ASP A 41 -4.82 -9.18 3.51
CA ASP A 41 -3.97 -10.39 3.36
C ASP A 41 -2.76 -10.11 2.45
N ARG A 42 -1.88 -11.11 2.27
CA ARG A 42 -0.66 -11.01 1.45
C ARG A 42 -0.88 -10.68 -0.02
N ASN A 43 -2.12 -10.76 -0.50
CA ASN A 43 -2.50 -10.50 -1.88
C ASN A 43 -3.29 -9.18 -2.02
N GLU A 44 -3.28 -8.35 -0.97
CA GLU A 44 -4.07 -7.14 -0.82
C GLU A 44 -5.59 -7.35 -0.82
N ASN A 45 -6.08 -8.53 -0.44
CA ASN A 45 -7.51 -8.74 -0.34
C ASN A 45 -8.05 -8.24 1.01
N PHE A 46 -9.24 -7.66 0.97
CA PHE A 46 -10.08 -7.49 2.15
C PHE A 46 -11.00 -8.71 2.31
N LYS A 47 -11.53 -8.92 3.52
CA LYS A 47 -12.59 -9.91 3.73
C LYS A 47 -13.80 -9.58 2.86
N GLY A 48 -14.09 -10.44 1.88
CA GLY A 48 -15.22 -10.28 0.95
C GLY A 48 -14.90 -9.47 -0.31
N GLN A 49 -13.67 -8.96 -0.48
CA GLN A 49 -13.26 -8.22 -1.67
C GLN A 49 -11.88 -8.68 -2.13
N ARG A 50 -11.81 -9.34 -3.29
CA ARG A 50 -10.57 -9.87 -3.85
C ARG A 50 -9.94 -8.89 -4.84
N LEU A 51 -8.86 -8.22 -4.42
CA LEU A 51 -8.02 -7.39 -5.29
C LEU A 51 -7.00 -8.24 -6.08
N ASP A 52 -6.39 -9.21 -5.43
CA ASP A 52 -5.40 -10.16 -5.96
C ASP A 52 -4.18 -9.52 -6.67
N VAL A 53 -3.85 -8.29 -6.28
CA VAL A 53 -2.84 -7.46 -6.97
C VAL A 53 -1.44 -8.00 -6.73
N PHE A 54 -1.06 -8.27 -5.48
CA PHE A 54 0.28 -8.79 -5.20
C PHE A 54 0.47 -10.24 -5.66
N ASN A 55 -0.61 -11.04 -5.72
CA ASN A 55 -0.55 -12.37 -6.32
C ASN A 55 -0.16 -12.31 -7.80
N ALA A 56 -0.84 -11.44 -8.56
CA ALA A 56 -0.54 -11.22 -9.98
C ALA A 56 0.89 -10.71 -10.19
N LEU A 57 1.34 -9.74 -9.38
CA LEU A 57 2.72 -9.25 -9.41
C LEU A 57 3.73 -10.37 -9.11
N ALA A 58 3.53 -11.14 -8.04
CA ALA A 58 4.45 -12.19 -7.63
C ALA A 58 4.62 -13.27 -8.70
N HIS A 59 3.51 -13.77 -9.26
CA HIS A 59 3.55 -14.78 -10.31
C HIS A 59 4.18 -14.22 -11.60
N GLY A 60 3.83 -12.98 -11.95
CA GLY A 60 4.39 -12.29 -13.10
C GLY A 60 5.91 -12.05 -13.00
N LEU A 61 6.39 -11.68 -11.82
CA LEU A 61 7.81 -11.51 -11.52
C LEU A 61 8.56 -12.86 -11.50
N ALA A 62 7.95 -13.90 -10.91
CA ALA A 62 8.53 -15.24 -10.91
C ALA A 62 8.71 -15.80 -12.33
N ALA A 63 7.75 -15.54 -13.23
CA ALA A 63 7.87 -15.88 -14.65
C ALA A 63 9.02 -15.14 -15.36
N ARG A 64 9.52 -14.04 -14.79
CA ARG A 64 10.64 -13.23 -15.29
C ARG A 64 11.93 -13.44 -14.49
N GLY A 65 12.00 -14.49 -13.68
CA GLY A 65 13.22 -14.85 -12.94
C GLY A 65 13.45 -14.07 -11.65
N ILE A 66 12.41 -13.40 -11.11
CA ILE A 66 12.48 -12.59 -9.88
C ILE A 66 11.60 -13.25 -8.82
N ALA A 67 12.16 -13.54 -7.65
CA ALA A 67 11.42 -14.07 -6.53
C ALA A 67 10.70 -12.94 -5.75
N SER A 68 9.72 -13.30 -4.93
CA SER A 68 9.03 -12.34 -4.07
C SER A 68 8.60 -12.94 -2.74
N LEU A 69 8.51 -12.10 -1.72
CA LEU A 69 7.92 -12.42 -0.43
C LEU A 69 6.70 -11.52 -0.20
N ARG A 70 5.55 -12.15 0.08
CA ARG A 70 4.30 -11.49 0.47
C ARG A 70 3.87 -12.01 1.83
N TYR A 71 3.25 -11.21 2.68
CA TYR A 71 2.86 -11.64 4.04
C TYR A 71 1.49 -11.12 4.45
N ASP A 72 0.70 -11.87 5.22
CA ASP A 72 -0.57 -11.33 5.70
C ASP A 72 -0.28 -10.25 6.75
N LYS A 73 -0.94 -9.09 6.66
CA LYS A 73 -0.76 -8.01 7.65
C LYS A 73 -1.09 -8.55 9.05
N ARG A 74 -0.41 -8.06 10.09
CA ARG A 74 -0.63 -8.46 11.50
C ARG A 74 -2.12 -8.48 11.85
N GLY A 75 -2.58 -9.59 12.43
CA GLY A 75 -3.99 -9.83 12.78
C GLY A 75 -4.95 -9.99 11.59
N CYS A 76 -4.44 -10.16 10.36
CA CYS A 76 -5.19 -10.39 9.14
C CYS A 76 -4.79 -11.71 8.48
N GLY A 77 -5.63 -12.24 7.58
CA GLY A 77 -5.35 -13.50 6.88
C GLY A 77 -5.04 -14.63 7.86
N ALA A 78 -3.90 -15.30 7.66
CA ALA A 78 -3.38 -16.33 8.55
C ALA A 78 -2.35 -15.81 9.57
N SER A 79 -2.05 -14.50 9.58
CA SER A 79 -1.15 -13.88 10.57
C SER A 79 -1.84 -13.76 11.93
N MET A 80 -1.08 -14.05 12.98
CA MET A 80 -1.50 -13.80 14.36
C MET A 80 -1.39 -12.31 14.72
N GLY A 81 -1.88 -11.93 15.89
CA GLY A 81 -1.83 -10.55 16.41
C GLY A 81 -3.18 -9.85 16.36
N ASP A 82 -3.17 -8.53 16.55
CA ASP A 82 -4.38 -7.71 16.61
C ASP A 82 -4.25 -6.48 15.70
N TYR A 83 -4.93 -6.54 14.55
CA TYR A 83 -4.93 -5.46 13.56
C TYR A 83 -5.41 -4.12 14.14
N LEU A 84 -6.43 -4.11 15.00
CA LEU A 84 -7.02 -2.86 15.47
C LEU A 84 -6.10 -2.12 16.46
N HIS A 85 -5.33 -2.84 17.25
CA HIS A 85 -4.35 -2.27 18.18
C HIS A 85 -2.98 -2.01 17.56
N THR A 86 -2.78 -2.42 16.31
CA THR A 86 -1.54 -2.21 15.56
C THR A 86 -1.40 -0.74 15.16
N GLY A 87 -0.21 -0.17 15.35
CA GLY A 87 0.17 1.16 14.90
C GLY A 87 1.01 1.15 13.62
N HIS A 88 1.32 2.34 13.09
CA HIS A 88 2.19 2.48 11.93
C HIS A 88 3.60 1.94 12.19
N GLU A 89 4.17 2.24 13.37
CA GLU A 89 5.52 1.77 13.70
C GLU A 89 5.59 0.24 13.84
N ASP A 90 4.51 -0.39 14.30
CA ASP A 90 4.42 -1.86 14.34
C ASP A 90 4.45 -2.45 12.92
N LEU A 91 3.78 -1.80 11.95
CA LEU A 91 3.80 -2.22 10.54
C LEU A 91 5.18 -2.02 9.89
N VAL A 92 5.89 -0.95 10.24
CA VAL A 92 7.29 -0.75 9.82
C VAL A 92 8.18 -1.85 10.40
N ALA A 93 8.03 -2.17 11.68
CA ALA A 93 8.77 -3.26 12.33
C ALA A 93 8.45 -4.63 11.70
N ASP A 94 7.18 -4.90 11.38
CA ASP A 94 6.76 -6.10 10.66
C ASP A 94 7.46 -6.23 9.30
N ALA A 95 7.48 -5.15 8.51
CA ALA A 95 8.15 -5.13 7.21
C ALA A 95 9.67 -5.32 7.33
N VAL A 96 10.32 -4.70 8.32
CA VAL A 96 11.75 -4.93 8.62
C VAL A 96 12.02 -6.39 8.98
N ASN A 97 11.19 -7.01 9.83
CA ASN A 97 11.35 -8.41 10.21
C ASN A 97 11.12 -9.35 9.02
N CYS A 98 10.17 -9.02 8.13
CA CYS A 98 9.96 -9.75 6.88
C CYS A 98 11.18 -9.65 5.96
N LEU A 99 11.78 -8.46 5.82
CA LEU A 99 12.99 -8.25 5.03
C LEU A 99 14.19 -9.03 5.61
N ASP A 100 14.37 -8.98 6.93
CA ASP A 100 15.46 -9.69 7.61
C ASP A 100 15.30 -11.21 7.49
N ALA A 101 14.06 -11.72 7.55
CA ALA A 101 13.77 -13.13 7.32
C ALA A 101 14.03 -13.52 5.86
N LEU A 102 13.59 -12.69 4.90
CA LEU A 102 13.83 -12.88 3.47
C LEU A 102 15.31 -13.03 3.15
N CYS A 103 16.15 -12.14 3.69
CA CYS A 103 17.60 -12.17 3.48
C CYS A 103 18.30 -13.42 4.03
N ARG A 104 17.63 -14.22 4.87
CA ARG A 104 18.15 -15.49 5.42
C ARG A 104 17.71 -16.72 4.63
N ILE A 105 16.81 -16.56 3.64
CA ILE A 105 16.33 -17.68 2.81
C ILE A 105 17.42 -18.09 1.80
N ASP A 106 17.73 -19.38 1.77
CA ASP A 106 18.61 -19.95 0.75
C ASP A 106 18.04 -19.70 -0.66
N GLY A 107 18.88 -19.21 -1.56
CA GLY A 107 18.48 -18.85 -2.92
C GLY A 107 18.06 -17.39 -3.10
N VAL A 108 18.17 -16.54 -2.08
CA VAL A 108 18.12 -15.08 -2.27
C VAL A 108 19.49 -14.55 -2.71
N ALA A 109 19.51 -13.74 -3.77
CA ALA A 109 20.69 -12.98 -4.19
C ALA A 109 20.81 -11.75 -3.28
N ALA A 110 21.72 -11.79 -2.31
CA ALA A 110 21.81 -10.80 -1.23
C ALA A 110 22.11 -9.37 -1.72
N ASP A 111 22.78 -9.23 -2.85
CA ASP A 111 23.07 -7.97 -3.54
C ASP A 111 21.90 -7.45 -4.40
N LYS A 112 20.80 -8.22 -4.50
CA LYS A 112 19.64 -7.94 -5.34
C LYS A 112 18.32 -8.12 -4.58
N VAL A 113 18.24 -7.54 -3.39
CA VAL A 113 17.02 -7.49 -2.58
C VAL A 113 16.35 -6.13 -2.74
N PHE A 114 15.06 -6.15 -3.05
CA PHE A 114 14.25 -4.96 -3.32
C PHE A 114 13.02 -4.92 -2.41
N VAL A 115 12.45 -3.73 -2.25
CA VAL A 115 11.19 -3.54 -1.51
C VAL A 115 10.17 -2.88 -2.43
N LEU A 116 8.97 -3.45 -2.53
CA LEU A 116 7.84 -2.87 -3.20
C LEU A 116 6.81 -2.42 -2.17
N GLY A 117 6.41 -1.15 -2.23
CA GLY A 117 5.35 -0.60 -1.38
C GLY A 117 4.19 -0.07 -2.22
N HIS A 118 2.97 -0.50 -1.92
CA HIS A 118 1.76 0.02 -2.57
C HIS A 118 0.97 0.89 -1.60
N SER A 119 0.52 2.08 -2.04
CA SER A 119 -0.31 2.98 -1.23
C SER A 119 0.35 3.28 0.13
N GLU A 120 -0.23 2.91 1.28
CA GLU A 120 0.43 3.00 2.60
C GLU A 120 1.85 2.38 2.62
N GLY A 121 2.03 1.27 1.91
CA GLY A 121 3.31 0.59 1.77
C GLY A 121 4.38 1.50 1.17
N SER A 122 4.02 2.54 0.41
CA SER A 122 4.97 3.52 -0.13
C SER A 122 5.58 4.43 0.93
N ILE A 123 4.95 4.55 2.11
CA ILE A 123 5.48 5.28 3.26
C ILE A 123 6.30 4.35 4.17
N ILE A 124 5.91 3.08 4.24
CA ILE A 124 6.61 2.07 5.03
C ILE A 124 7.93 1.66 4.35
N ALA A 125 7.93 1.41 3.04
CA ALA A 125 9.10 0.98 2.28
C ALA A 125 10.36 1.85 2.46
N PRO A 126 10.31 3.19 2.33
CA PRO A 126 11.48 4.03 2.56
C PRO A 126 11.96 3.99 4.03
N GLN A 127 11.05 3.86 5.01
CA GLN A 127 11.44 3.69 6.42
C GLN A 127 12.15 2.35 6.66
N VAL A 128 11.75 1.29 5.95
CA VAL A 128 12.47 0.01 5.94
C VAL A 128 13.87 0.20 5.35
N CYS A 129 13.99 0.89 4.20
CA CYS A 129 15.27 1.13 3.52
C CYS A 129 16.22 1.98 4.37
N LEU A 130 15.72 3.00 5.08
CA LEU A 130 16.53 3.79 6.03
C LEU A 130 17.10 2.94 7.17
N ARG A 131 16.38 1.91 7.61
CA ARG A 131 16.83 0.97 8.66
C ARG A 131 17.69 -0.17 8.10
N ARG A 132 17.63 -0.43 6.80
CA ARG A 132 18.31 -1.52 6.09
C ARG A 132 18.88 -0.98 4.76
N PRO A 133 19.94 -0.18 4.82
CA PRO A 133 20.49 0.51 3.64
C PRO A 133 21.10 -0.42 2.60
N GLN A 134 21.22 -1.72 2.88
CA GLN A 134 21.66 -2.75 1.94
C GLN A 134 20.62 -3.12 0.87
N VAL A 135 19.38 -2.62 0.95
CA VAL A 135 18.36 -2.83 -0.08
C VAL A 135 18.82 -2.20 -1.40
N ALA A 136 18.81 -2.97 -2.48
CA ALA A 136 19.31 -2.58 -3.80
C ALA A 136 18.43 -1.51 -4.48
N GLY A 137 17.14 -1.47 -4.14
CA GLY A 137 16.19 -0.50 -4.67
C GLY A 137 14.79 -0.64 -4.09
N MET A 138 13.98 0.40 -4.20
CA MET A 138 12.56 0.37 -3.84
C MET A 138 11.65 0.72 -5.02
N ILE A 139 10.53 0.01 -5.13
CA ILE A 139 9.47 0.26 -6.11
C ILE A 139 8.26 0.78 -5.35
N LEU A 140 7.87 2.03 -5.60
CA LEU A 140 6.75 2.66 -4.92
C LEU A 140 5.58 2.81 -5.89
N VAL A 141 4.50 2.11 -5.62
CA VAL A 141 3.31 2.06 -6.48
C VAL A 141 2.18 2.86 -5.82
N CYS A 142 1.57 3.78 -6.58
CA CYS A 142 0.59 4.75 -6.10
C CYS A 142 1.07 5.48 -4.83
N PRO A 143 2.29 6.06 -4.82
CA PRO A 143 2.83 6.68 -3.63
C PRO A 143 2.14 8.01 -3.33
N PHE A 144 2.29 8.49 -2.10
CA PHE A 144 1.90 9.84 -1.72
C PHE A 144 3.00 10.52 -0.89
N ILE A 145 3.13 11.83 -1.03
CA ILE A 145 4.07 12.66 -0.26
C ILE A 145 3.37 13.65 0.68
N GLU A 146 2.07 13.86 0.49
CA GLU A 146 1.29 14.74 1.36
C GLU A 146 1.16 14.15 2.78
N PRO A 147 1.14 14.98 3.84
CA PRO A 147 0.78 14.53 5.18
C PRO A 147 -0.55 13.77 5.17
N MET A 148 -0.64 12.68 5.94
CA MET A 148 -1.81 11.78 5.93
C MET A 148 -3.13 12.52 6.20
N GLU A 149 -3.13 13.53 7.07
CA GLU A 149 -4.33 14.35 7.31
C GLU A 149 -4.85 15.02 6.03
N SER A 150 -3.96 15.58 5.20
CA SER A 150 -4.31 16.20 3.92
C SER A 150 -4.86 15.17 2.94
N VAL A 151 -4.24 13.98 2.87
CA VAL A 151 -4.72 12.87 2.05
C VAL A 151 -6.15 12.48 2.44
N LEU A 152 -6.42 12.29 3.74
CA LEU A 152 -7.74 11.93 4.26
C LEU A 152 -8.80 12.98 3.94
N ILE A 153 -8.46 14.27 4.08
CA ILE A 153 -9.38 15.37 3.74
C ILE A 153 -9.64 15.45 2.23
N ARG A 154 -8.62 15.23 1.40
CA ARG A 154 -8.76 15.21 -0.06
C ARG A 154 -9.66 14.06 -0.51
N GLN A 155 -9.40 12.85 -0.02
CA GLN A 155 -10.23 11.68 -0.33
C GLN A 155 -11.69 11.88 0.10
N ALA A 156 -11.93 12.38 1.32
CA ALA A 156 -13.29 12.65 1.79
C ALA A 156 -13.99 13.74 0.95
N THR A 157 -13.23 14.73 0.46
CA THR A 157 -13.74 15.75 -0.46
C THR A 157 -14.13 15.16 -1.81
N GLN A 158 -13.31 14.26 -2.38
CA GLN A 158 -13.60 13.56 -3.63
C GLN A 158 -14.84 12.67 -3.49
N VAL A 159 -14.95 11.88 -2.40
CA VAL A 159 -16.14 11.08 -2.10
C VAL A 159 -17.38 11.96 -2.01
N ARG A 160 -17.32 13.07 -1.26
CA ARG A 160 -18.43 14.02 -1.16
C ARG A 160 -18.85 14.56 -2.52
N ASN A 161 -17.91 14.92 -3.38
CA ASN A 161 -18.19 15.47 -4.70
C ASN A 161 -18.87 14.42 -5.61
N GLU A 162 -18.34 13.19 -5.67
CA GLU A 162 -18.96 12.10 -6.44
C GLU A 162 -20.37 11.77 -5.95
N LEU A 163 -20.53 11.61 -4.63
CA LEU A 163 -21.85 11.32 -4.04
C LEU A 163 -22.84 12.47 -4.24
N GLY A 164 -22.36 13.72 -4.28
CA GLY A 164 -23.19 14.91 -4.55
C GLY A 164 -23.68 15.00 -5.99
N GLN A 165 -22.97 14.36 -6.93
CA GLN A 165 -23.31 14.31 -8.35
C GLN A 165 -24.20 13.12 -8.71
N LEU A 166 -24.54 12.24 -7.75
CA LEU A 166 -25.44 11.12 -7.99
C LEU A 166 -26.80 11.61 -8.52
N PRO A 167 -27.29 11.06 -9.65
CA PRO A 167 -28.55 11.48 -10.24
C PRO A 167 -29.76 10.81 -9.55
N GLY A 168 -30.94 11.36 -9.81
CA GLY A 168 -32.22 10.71 -9.49
C GLY A 168 -32.43 10.39 -8.01
N PHE A 169 -33.11 9.27 -7.76
CA PHE A 169 -33.56 8.86 -6.43
C PHE A 169 -32.38 8.53 -5.48
N THR A 170 -31.32 7.91 -5.98
CA THR A 170 -30.11 7.62 -5.19
C THR A 170 -29.43 8.90 -4.71
N GLY A 171 -29.34 9.91 -5.58
CA GLY A 171 -28.84 11.23 -5.21
C GLY A 171 -29.71 11.97 -4.21
N LEU A 172 -31.04 11.81 -4.28
CA LEU A 172 -31.97 12.40 -3.30
C LEU A 172 -31.79 11.76 -1.92
N ILE A 173 -31.74 10.42 -1.85
CA ILE A 173 -31.46 9.68 -0.61
C ILE A 173 -30.11 10.09 -0.04
N ASN A 174 -29.05 10.13 -0.86
CA ASN A 174 -27.72 10.49 -0.40
C ASN A 174 -27.68 11.91 0.22
N ARG A 175 -28.33 12.88 -0.44
CA ARG A 175 -28.45 14.26 0.08
C ARG A 175 -29.18 14.32 1.42
N LEU A 176 -30.27 13.54 1.58
CA LEU A 176 -30.99 13.44 2.85
C LEU A 176 -30.13 12.81 3.95
N MET A 177 -29.43 11.71 3.63
CA MET A 177 -28.52 11.03 4.56
C MET A 177 -27.37 11.94 5.01
N CYS A 178 -26.74 12.68 4.09
CA CYS A 178 -25.70 13.65 4.42
C CYS A 178 -26.22 14.76 5.34
N ARG A 179 -27.49 15.18 5.21
CA ARG A 179 -28.09 16.20 6.08
C ARG A 179 -28.34 15.70 7.50
N VAL A 180 -28.69 14.42 7.66
CA VAL A 180 -28.99 13.79 8.97
C VAL A 180 -27.72 13.35 9.69
N PHE A 181 -26.81 12.68 8.99
CA PHE A 181 -25.63 12.04 9.59
C PHE A 181 -24.32 12.82 9.40
N GLY A 182 -24.33 13.86 8.56
CA GLY A 182 -23.16 14.61 8.13
C GLY A 182 -22.62 14.10 6.79
N ASP A 183 -22.09 14.99 5.97
CA ASP A 183 -21.43 14.62 4.71
C ASP A 183 -20.05 13.98 4.96
N PRO A 184 -19.48 13.26 3.97
CA PRO A 184 -18.20 12.56 4.12
C PRO A 184 -17.05 13.44 4.64
N LEU A 185 -16.96 14.70 4.21
CA LEU A 185 -15.90 15.61 4.67
C LEU A 185 -16.12 16.00 6.15
N THR A 186 -17.35 16.38 6.51
CA THR A 186 -17.68 16.73 7.90
C THR A 186 -17.41 15.55 8.84
N TRP A 187 -17.75 14.33 8.41
CA TRP A 187 -17.46 13.12 9.17
C TRP A 187 -15.95 12.88 9.32
N GLN A 188 -15.18 12.99 8.24
CA GLN A 188 -13.73 12.85 8.25
C GLN A 188 -13.06 13.88 9.18
N GLN A 189 -13.51 15.13 9.15
CA GLN A 189 -13.01 16.19 10.05
C GLN A 189 -13.33 15.93 11.52
N ARG A 190 -14.50 15.35 11.83
CA ARG A 190 -14.84 14.94 13.21
C ARG A 190 -13.95 13.78 13.67
N LEU A 191 -13.70 12.82 12.78
CA LEU A 191 -12.81 11.69 13.04
C LEU A 191 -11.38 12.18 13.34
N ILE A 192 -10.79 13.01 12.48
CA ILE A 192 -9.44 13.58 12.67
C ILE A 192 -9.34 14.34 14.01
N ARG A 193 -10.32 15.18 14.34
CA ARG A 193 -10.35 15.89 15.63
C ARG A 193 -10.32 14.94 16.83
N LYS A 194 -11.08 13.84 16.77
CA LYS A 194 -11.09 12.82 17.83
C LYS A 194 -9.78 12.03 17.88
N LEU A 195 -9.17 11.72 16.73
CA LEU A 195 -7.89 11.03 16.64
C LEU A 195 -6.75 11.85 17.28
N LYS A 196 -6.78 13.17 17.10
CA LYS A 196 -5.79 14.08 17.69
C LYS A 196 -5.89 14.21 19.22
N THR A 197 -7.06 13.94 19.81
CA THR A 197 -7.28 14.10 21.26
C THR A 197 -7.31 12.78 22.02
N THR A 198 -7.52 11.65 21.35
CA THR A 198 -7.56 10.34 22.02
C THR A 198 -6.16 9.78 22.28
N SER A 199 -5.97 9.17 23.45
CA SER A 199 -4.79 8.37 23.78
C SER A 199 -5.02 6.88 23.54
N THR A 200 -6.28 6.41 23.52
CA THR A 200 -6.59 4.98 23.37
C THR A 200 -6.18 4.45 21.99
N PRO A 201 -5.68 3.19 21.90
CA PRO A 201 -5.27 2.60 20.63
C PRO A 201 -6.45 2.29 19.71
N VAL A 202 -7.62 2.02 20.29
CA VAL A 202 -8.88 1.76 19.56
C VAL A 202 -10.00 2.54 20.24
N PHE A 203 -10.96 3.04 19.44
CA PHE A 203 -12.24 3.51 19.98
C PHE A 203 -13.39 3.12 19.07
N ARG A 204 -14.62 3.16 19.60
CA ARG A 204 -15.84 2.96 18.81
C ARG A 204 -16.35 4.28 18.24
N LEU A 205 -16.80 4.24 16.99
CA LEU A 205 -17.51 5.32 16.33
C LEU A 205 -18.66 4.72 15.52
N GLY A 206 -19.89 4.98 15.96
CA GLY A 206 -21.06 4.24 15.47
C GLY A 206 -20.93 2.74 15.75
N LEU A 207 -21.21 1.92 14.74
CA LEU A 207 -21.08 0.46 14.81
C LEU A 207 -19.64 -0.04 14.53
N GLY A 208 -18.74 0.85 14.10
CA GLY A 208 -17.36 0.51 13.73
C GLY A 208 -16.37 0.69 14.88
N LYS A 209 -15.25 -0.03 14.78
CA LYS A 209 -14.04 0.19 15.58
C LYS A 209 -13.02 0.96 14.72
N VAL A 210 -12.36 1.95 15.31
CA VAL A 210 -11.34 2.77 14.65
C VAL A 210 -9.96 2.41 15.23
N PRO A 211 -8.97 2.03 14.41
CA PRO A 211 -7.59 1.82 14.85
C PRO A 211 -6.88 3.16 15.06
N ALA A 212 -7.14 3.78 16.21
CA ALA A 212 -6.69 5.14 16.51
C ALA A 212 -5.17 5.27 16.64
N LYS A 213 -4.48 4.23 17.14
CA LYS A 213 -3.01 4.18 17.22
C LYS A 213 -2.39 4.36 15.82
N TRP A 214 -2.84 3.55 14.86
CA TRP A 214 -2.39 3.60 13.47
C TRP A 214 -2.55 4.99 12.85
N PHE A 215 -3.76 5.54 12.90
CA PHE A 215 -4.04 6.87 12.35
C PHE A 215 -3.16 7.95 13.00
N ARG A 216 -3.01 7.94 14.33
CA ARG A 216 -2.24 8.95 15.05
C ARG A 216 -0.75 8.86 14.71
N GLU A 217 -0.18 7.66 14.66
CA GLU A 217 1.22 7.47 14.30
C GLU A 217 1.47 7.83 12.84
N LEU A 218 0.63 7.40 11.91
CA LEU A 218 0.79 7.73 10.49
C LEU A 218 0.58 9.23 10.20
N MET A 219 -0.31 9.93 10.93
CA MET A 219 -0.43 11.39 10.85
C MET A 219 0.75 12.14 11.47
N ALA A 220 1.54 11.50 12.34
CA ALA A 220 2.75 12.08 12.90
C ALA A 220 3.98 11.89 12.00
N VAL A 221 3.88 11.02 10.99
CA VAL A 221 4.92 10.85 9.97
C VAL A 221 4.95 12.06 9.05
N ASP A 222 6.16 12.52 8.73
CA ASP A 222 6.44 13.48 7.65
C ASP A 222 6.96 12.71 6.42
N PRO A 223 6.11 12.45 5.40
CA PRO A 223 6.53 11.71 4.22
C PRO A 223 7.64 12.40 3.43
N ALA A 224 7.60 13.73 3.32
CA ALA A 224 8.59 14.49 2.56
C ALA A 224 9.98 14.35 3.20
N ALA A 225 10.05 14.43 4.54
CA ALA A 225 11.31 14.21 5.26
C ALA A 225 11.85 12.78 5.07
N ILE A 226 10.98 11.77 5.02
CA ILE A 226 11.39 10.38 4.78
C ILE A 226 11.98 10.20 3.37
N PHE A 227 11.32 10.74 2.35
CA PHE A 227 11.81 10.64 0.97
C PHE A 227 13.12 11.43 0.78
N ALA A 228 13.21 12.62 1.37
CA ALA A 228 14.44 13.43 1.35
C ALA A 228 15.62 12.74 2.04
N ALA A 229 15.37 11.98 3.11
CA ALA A 229 16.42 11.26 3.83
C ALA A 229 16.91 9.99 3.11
N THR A 230 16.18 9.48 2.12
CA THR A 230 16.49 8.20 1.50
C THR A 230 17.41 8.35 0.29
N THR A 231 18.43 7.50 0.20
CA THR A 231 19.38 7.44 -0.93
C THR A 231 19.24 6.17 -1.79
N THR A 232 18.41 5.22 -1.36
CA THR A 232 18.13 3.97 -2.08
C THR A 232 17.46 4.26 -3.42
N PRO A 233 17.94 3.69 -4.55
CA PRO A 233 17.35 3.91 -5.87
C PRO A 233 15.84 3.62 -5.89
N MET A 234 15.09 4.45 -6.62
CA MET A 234 13.62 4.41 -6.64
C MET A 234 13.06 4.18 -8.04
N PHE A 235 12.02 3.36 -8.11
CA PHE A 235 11.08 3.36 -9.23
C PHE A 235 9.69 3.80 -8.73
N LEU A 236 9.26 4.97 -9.15
CA LEU A 236 8.04 5.64 -8.70
C LEU A 236 6.95 5.46 -9.75
N ILE A 237 5.90 4.72 -9.43
CA ILE A 237 4.83 4.35 -10.36
C ILE A 237 3.51 4.95 -9.86
N GLY A 238 2.91 5.84 -10.65
CA GLY A 238 1.62 6.47 -10.37
C GLY A 238 0.57 6.04 -11.39
N GLY A 239 -0.70 6.00 -10.99
CA GLY A 239 -1.81 5.80 -11.93
C GLY A 239 -2.46 7.13 -12.28
N GLU A 240 -2.65 7.43 -13.56
CA GLU A 240 -3.27 8.68 -14.01
C GLU A 240 -4.68 8.88 -13.43
N LYS A 241 -5.43 7.79 -13.25
CA LYS A 241 -6.80 7.78 -12.69
C LYS A 241 -6.83 7.38 -11.22
N ASP A 242 -5.69 7.44 -10.53
CA ASP A 242 -5.66 7.29 -9.08
C ASP A 242 -6.33 8.50 -8.41
N MET A 243 -7.43 8.23 -7.71
CA MET A 243 -8.16 9.24 -6.95
C MET A 243 -7.78 9.23 -5.46
N GLN A 244 -7.11 8.18 -4.96
CA GLN A 244 -6.72 8.07 -3.56
C GLN A 244 -5.38 8.76 -3.30
N CYS A 245 -4.38 8.51 -4.15
CA CYS A 245 -3.09 9.18 -4.18
C CYS A 245 -3.00 10.11 -5.38
N ARG A 246 -2.27 11.22 -5.25
CA ARG A 246 -2.14 12.18 -6.36
C ARG A 246 -1.22 11.58 -7.43
N PRO A 247 -1.65 11.53 -8.70
CA PRO A 247 -0.80 11.00 -9.78
C PRO A 247 0.55 11.74 -9.90
N ASP A 248 0.57 13.05 -9.63
CA ASP A 248 1.77 13.89 -9.68
C ASP A 248 2.75 13.68 -8.52
N ASP A 249 2.38 12.93 -7.47
CA ASP A 249 3.27 12.70 -6.33
C ASP A 249 4.53 11.91 -6.72
N VAL A 250 4.52 11.13 -7.81
CA VAL A 250 5.74 10.48 -8.32
C VAL A 250 6.83 11.50 -8.67
N PHE A 251 6.46 12.63 -9.27
CA PHE A 251 7.42 13.67 -9.64
C PHE A 251 7.88 14.47 -8.42
N ARG A 252 6.94 14.77 -7.51
CA ARG A 252 7.23 15.50 -6.27
C ARG A 252 8.16 14.71 -5.34
N ILE A 253 8.02 13.39 -5.29
CA ILE A 253 8.92 12.50 -4.54
C ILE A 253 10.31 12.50 -5.17
N ALA A 254 10.41 12.40 -6.50
CA ALA A 254 11.68 12.45 -7.21
C ALA A 254 12.40 13.79 -7.02
N GLU A 255 11.66 14.90 -6.85
CA GLU A 255 12.22 16.23 -6.66
C GLU A 255 12.81 16.43 -5.25
N VAL A 256 12.21 15.85 -4.21
CA VAL A 256 12.69 16.03 -2.84
C VAL A 256 13.81 15.08 -2.43
N SER A 257 14.05 14.02 -3.20
CA SER A 257 15.01 12.97 -2.87
C SER A 257 16.26 13.06 -3.75
N ASP A 258 17.44 12.95 -3.13
CA ASP A 258 18.71 12.84 -3.85
C ASP A 258 18.95 11.44 -4.44
N ALA A 259 18.06 10.47 -4.18
CA ALA A 259 18.19 9.12 -4.73
C ALA A 259 17.98 9.11 -6.25
N LYS A 260 18.72 8.23 -6.93
CA LYS A 260 18.46 7.92 -8.35
C LYS A 260 17.03 7.42 -8.51
N SER A 261 16.20 8.22 -9.18
CA SER A 261 14.76 7.97 -9.31
C SER A 261 14.35 7.83 -10.78
N GLU A 262 13.59 6.79 -11.09
CA GLU A 262 12.82 6.68 -12.33
C GLU A 262 11.33 6.88 -12.01
N THR A 263 10.62 7.66 -12.83
CA THR A 263 9.19 7.93 -12.66
C THR A 263 8.39 7.36 -13.81
N TRP A 264 7.18 6.90 -13.50
CA TRP A 264 6.22 6.42 -14.48
C TRP A 264 4.80 6.78 -14.07
N LEU A 265 4.15 7.60 -14.88
CA LEU A 265 2.71 7.74 -14.81
C LEU A 265 2.06 6.81 -15.83
N VAL A 266 1.19 5.93 -15.35
CA VAL A 266 0.51 4.91 -16.15
C VAL A 266 -0.84 5.44 -16.59
N ASP A 267 -1.02 5.57 -17.90
CA ASP A 267 -2.27 6.02 -18.51
C ASP A 267 -3.45 5.17 -18.07
N ASN A 268 -4.57 5.82 -17.75
CA ASN A 268 -5.83 5.19 -17.33
C ASN A 268 -5.76 4.27 -16.09
N MET A 269 -4.60 4.06 -15.46
CA MET A 269 -4.48 3.18 -14.31
C MET A 269 -5.07 3.82 -13.05
N THR A 270 -5.86 3.05 -12.32
CA THR A 270 -6.49 3.43 -11.05
C THR A 270 -5.66 2.96 -9.85
N HIS A 271 -6.06 3.37 -8.64
CA HIS A 271 -5.41 2.95 -7.39
C HIS A 271 -5.36 1.43 -7.18
N VAL A 272 -6.28 0.66 -7.77
CA VAL A 272 -6.30 -0.81 -7.65
C VAL A 272 -5.50 -1.51 -8.75
N LEU A 273 -4.57 -0.76 -9.37
CA LEU A 273 -3.63 -1.16 -10.42
C LEU A 273 -4.30 -1.72 -11.67
N ARG A 274 -5.48 -1.19 -12.00
CA ARG A 274 -6.27 -1.59 -13.16
C ARG A 274 -6.63 -0.39 -14.01
N THR A 275 -6.63 -0.61 -15.30
CA THR A 275 -6.98 0.37 -16.32
C THR A 275 -8.49 0.56 -16.34
N ASP A 276 -8.93 1.81 -16.35
CA ASP A 276 -10.34 2.17 -16.44
C ASP A 276 -10.50 3.25 -17.52
N GLU A 277 -11.23 2.93 -18.60
CA GLU A 277 -11.49 3.87 -19.68
C GLU A 277 -12.55 4.92 -19.30
N GLY A 278 -13.32 4.69 -18.24
CA GLY A 278 -14.32 5.62 -17.73
C GLY A 278 -13.71 6.85 -17.04
N PRO A 279 -14.55 7.81 -16.61
CA PRO A 279 -14.07 8.94 -15.82
C PRO A 279 -13.45 8.46 -14.49
N PRO A 280 -12.43 9.18 -13.96
CA PRO A 280 -11.84 8.87 -12.65
C PRO A 280 -12.90 8.80 -11.56
N SER A 281 -12.81 7.80 -10.69
CA SER A 281 -13.74 7.64 -9.57
C SER A 281 -13.08 6.99 -8.37
N ILE A 282 -13.22 7.62 -7.20
CA ILE A 282 -12.77 7.10 -5.90
C ILE A 282 -13.69 5.99 -5.37
N THR A 283 -14.96 6.01 -5.76
CA THR A 283 -15.96 4.99 -5.35
C THR A 283 -16.15 3.87 -6.39
N GLY A 284 -15.61 4.05 -7.59
CA GLY A 284 -15.86 3.18 -8.74
C GLY A 284 -14.99 1.93 -8.82
N SER A 285 -13.93 1.80 -8.02
CA SER A 285 -12.95 0.70 -8.15
C SER A 285 -13.55 -0.70 -8.00
N ALA A 286 -14.72 -0.83 -7.36
CA ALA A 286 -15.43 -2.09 -7.24
C ALA A 286 -15.79 -2.74 -8.59
N ARG A 287 -16.03 -1.93 -9.64
CA ARG A 287 -16.35 -2.44 -10.99
C ARG A 287 -15.15 -3.09 -11.69
N LEU A 288 -13.94 -2.77 -11.23
CA LEU A 288 -12.69 -3.26 -11.82
C LEU A 288 -12.23 -4.57 -11.17
N LEU A 289 -12.85 -4.97 -10.06
CA LEU A 289 -12.50 -6.22 -9.38
C LEU A 289 -12.66 -7.42 -10.31
N GLY A 290 -11.68 -8.31 -10.29
CA GLY A 290 -11.65 -9.49 -11.17
C GLY A 290 -11.05 -9.26 -12.55
N LEU A 291 -10.86 -8.01 -12.99
CA LEU A 291 -10.05 -7.71 -14.18
C LEU A 291 -8.55 -7.95 -13.88
N PRO A 292 -7.71 -8.25 -14.90
CA PRO A 292 -6.27 -8.28 -14.71
C PRO A 292 -5.74 -6.90 -14.32
N ILE A 293 -4.63 -6.87 -13.58
CA ILE A 293 -3.87 -5.63 -13.34
C ILE A 293 -3.26 -5.12 -14.66
N GLU A 294 -2.86 -3.84 -14.68
CA GLU A 294 -2.18 -3.22 -15.84
C GLU A 294 -1.02 -4.12 -16.31
N PRO A 295 -1.10 -4.70 -17.53
CA PRO A 295 -0.15 -5.69 -18.00
C PRO A 295 1.31 -5.21 -18.02
N ALA A 296 1.53 -3.92 -18.35
CA ALA A 296 2.88 -3.37 -18.44
C ALA A 296 3.59 -3.26 -17.08
N LEU A 297 2.86 -3.27 -15.96
CA LEU A 297 3.44 -3.13 -14.61
C LEU A 297 4.50 -4.19 -14.34
N VAL A 298 4.17 -5.45 -14.56
CA VAL A 298 5.06 -6.59 -14.27
C VAL A 298 6.32 -6.49 -15.11
N ASP A 299 6.19 -6.21 -16.41
CA ASP A 299 7.30 -6.11 -17.34
C ASP A 299 8.24 -4.94 -17.02
N ARG A 300 7.69 -3.80 -16.63
CA ARG A 300 8.50 -2.61 -16.32
C ARG A 300 9.22 -2.75 -14.98
N ILE A 301 8.54 -3.27 -13.96
CA ILE A 301 9.15 -3.58 -12.66
C ILE A 301 10.27 -4.60 -12.83
N ALA A 302 10.04 -5.67 -13.59
CA ALA A 302 11.05 -6.71 -13.81
C ALA A 302 12.29 -6.16 -14.52
N ARG A 303 12.11 -5.35 -15.58
CA ARG A 303 13.23 -4.71 -16.28
C ARG A 303 14.01 -3.79 -15.37
N TRP A 304 13.34 -3.00 -14.53
CA TRP A 304 14.01 -2.11 -13.60
C TRP A 304 14.86 -2.86 -12.56
N ILE A 305 14.34 -3.98 -12.04
CA ILE A 305 15.07 -4.87 -11.10
C ILE A 305 16.31 -5.51 -11.74
N GLN A 306 16.28 -5.75 -13.06
CA GLN A 306 17.32 -6.47 -13.79
C GLN A 306 18.40 -5.57 -14.41
N ALA A 307 18.13 -4.27 -14.52
CA ALA A 307 19.06 -3.27 -15.03
C ALA A 307 20.24 -3.03 -14.07
#